data_AF-A0ABD2UJQ5-F1
#
_entry.id   AF-A0ABD2UJQ5-F1
#
_cell.length_a   1.000
_cell.length_b   1.000
_cell.length_c   1.000
_cell.angle_alpha   90.00
_cell.angle_beta   90.00
_cell.angle_gamma   90.00
#
_symmetry.space_group_name_H-M   'P 1'
#
loop_
_entity.id
_entity.type
_entity.pdbx_description
1 polymer ?
#
loop_
_entity_poly.entity_id
_entity_poly.type
_entity_poly.pdbx_seq_one_letter_code
_entity_poly.pdbx_strand_id
1 'polypeptide(L)'
;MDLNPFRLCSGLKVIGYFVILIVLAIVVLSYYAVVVLIWAPRLLDGGFTSFLYFTIIIIFHILLVMLMWSYIKVVIQDPGSVPENWKLVSEQNIEEGNSVALSDYASIENPTPTLSTEQIERRQSQSRGYCSKCQNGKPPRCHHCSVCQRCVLKMDHHCIWVVNCVGARNYKFFLLFVV
;
A
#
# COMPACT_ATOMS: atom_id res chain seq x y z
N MET A 1 -17.93 9.29 28.04
CA MET A 1 -18.13 9.65 26.63
C MET A 1 -17.50 8.54 25.81
N ASP A 2 -18.29 7.56 25.38
CA ASP A 2 -17.81 6.44 24.57
C ASP A 2 -17.43 6.95 23.18
N LEU A 3 -16.11 7.05 22.91
CA LEU A 3 -15.63 7.40 21.58
C LEU A 3 -15.98 6.27 20.62
N ASN A 4 -17.02 6.49 19.82
CA ASN A 4 -17.41 5.58 18.75
C ASN A 4 -16.27 5.48 17.71
N PRO A 5 -15.59 4.33 17.56
CA PRO A 5 -14.47 4.18 16.63
C PRO A 5 -14.89 4.41 15.17
N PHE A 6 -16.18 4.23 14.86
CA PHE A 6 -16.77 4.53 13.56
C PHE A 6 -16.81 6.03 13.22
N ARG A 7 -16.97 6.92 14.22
CA ARG A 7 -16.90 8.38 14.01
C ARG A 7 -15.46 8.86 13.83
N LEU A 8 -14.50 8.20 14.47
CA LEU A 8 -13.06 8.48 14.31
C LEU A 8 -12.56 8.17 12.88
N CYS A 9 -13.12 7.15 12.23
CA CYS A 9 -12.81 6.81 10.83
C CYS A 9 -13.29 7.87 9.81
N SER A 10 -14.36 8.61 10.12
CA SER A 10 -14.83 9.71 9.25
C SER A 10 -13.95 10.95 9.38
N GLY A 11 -13.51 11.27 10.60
CA GLY A 11 -12.52 12.33 10.83
C GLY A 11 -11.16 12.05 10.17
N LEU A 12 -10.74 10.78 10.12
CA LEU A 12 -9.49 10.39 9.46
C LEU A 12 -9.52 10.60 7.94
N LYS A 13 -10.69 10.50 7.29
CA LYS A 13 -10.86 10.87 5.87
C LYS A 13 -10.75 12.37 5.66
N VAL A 14 -11.33 13.18 6.56
CA VAL A 14 -11.20 14.65 6.50
C VAL A 14 -9.75 15.09 6.67
N ILE A 15 -9.04 14.50 7.63
CA ILE A 15 -7.59 14.71 7.80
C ILE A 15 -6.84 14.30 6.53
N GLY A 16 -7.22 13.19 5.91
CA GLY A 16 -6.65 12.76 4.65
C GLY A 16 -6.79 13.80 3.53
N TYR A 17 -8.00 14.32 3.29
CA TYR A 17 -8.20 15.36 2.28
C TYR A 17 -7.39 16.63 2.55
N PHE A 18 -7.29 17.03 3.82
CA PHE A 18 -6.44 18.15 4.22
C PHE A 18 -4.96 17.92 3.87
N VAL A 19 -4.46 16.70 4.09
CA VAL A 19 -3.08 16.36 3.72
C VAL A 19 -2.86 16.38 2.21
N ILE A 20 -3.83 15.92 1.39
CA ILE A 20 -3.76 16.06 -0.07
C ILE A 20 -3.66 17.54 -0.47
N LEU A 21 -4.47 18.42 0.14
CA LEU A 21 -4.40 19.86 -0.12
C LEU A 21 -3.04 20.46 0.26
N ILE A 22 -2.43 20.02 1.36
CA ILE A 22 -1.07 20.43 1.72
C ILE A 22 -0.06 20.00 0.65
N VAL A 23 -0.11 18.75 0.19
CA VAL A 23 0.78 18.25 -0.86
C VAL A 23 0.65 19.09 -2.13
N LEU A 24 -0.60 19.37 -2.56
CA LEU A 24 -0.86 20.21 -3.73
C LEU A 24 -0.33 21.64 -3.53
N ALA A 25 -0.53 22.23 -2.35
CA ALA A 25 -0.02 23.56 -2.03
C ALA A 25 1.52 23.62 -2.09
N ILE A 26 2.21 22.59 -1.55
CA ILE A 26 3.67 22.49 -1.62
C ILE A 26 4.14 22.40 -3.08
N VAL A 27 3.48 21.57 -3.90
CA VAL A 27 3.81 21.44 -5.32
C VAL A 27 3.62 22.76 -6.06
N VAL A 28 2.49 23.44 -5.85
CA VAL A 28 2.20 24.72 -6.53
C VAL A 28 3.18 25.81 -6.07
N LEU A 29 3.45 25.92 -4.77
CA LEU A 29 4.37 26.91 -4.23
C LEU A 29 5.81 26.67 -4.71
N SER A 30 6.27 25.42 -4.69
CA SER A 30 7.61 25.07 -5.19
C SER A 30 7.73 25.30 -6.69
N TYR A 31 6.69 24.96 -7.48
CA TYR A 31 6.63 25.27 -8.90
C TYR A 31 6.73 26.77 -9.16
N TYR A 32 5.94 27.58 -8.45
CA TYR A 32 5.97 29.04 -8.57
C TYR A 32 7.36 29.60 -8.22
N ALA A 33 7.95 29.16 -7.11
CA ALA A 33 9.29 29.60 -6.70
C ALA A 33 10.36 29.24 -7.74
N VAL A 34 10.38 27.99 -8.19
CA VAL A 34 11.39 27.49 -9.13
C VAL A 34 11.19 28.11 -10.51
N VAL A 35 10.02 27.94 -11.12
CA VAL A 35 9.80 28.32 -12.52
C VAL A 35 9.61 29.82 -12.66
N VAL A 36 8.75 30.44 -11.84
CA VAL A 36 8.35 31.85 -12.02
C VAL A 36 9.35 32.80 -11.37
N LEU A 37 9.79 32.54 -10.13
CA LEU A 37 10.69 33.47 -9.44
C LEU A 37 12.16 33.29 -9.82
N ILE A 38 12.62 32.05 -10.00
CA ILE A 38 14.04 31.76 -10.24
C ILE A 38 14.35 31.71 -11.74
N TRP A 39 13.67 30.85 -12.49
CA TRP A 39 14.07 30.56 -13.87
C TRP A 39 13.49 31.51 -14.93
N ALA A 40 12.26 32.02 -14.76
CA ALA A 40 11.65 32.90 -15.76
C ALA A 40 12.42 34.21 -16.00
N PRO A 41 12.89 34.97 -14.98
CA PRO A 41 13.68 36.18 -15.23
C PRO A 41 14.98 35.87 -15.97
N ARG A 42 15.68 34.80 -15.56
CA ARG A 42 16.93 34.34 -16.19
C ARG A 42 16.74 33.91 -17.65
N LEU A 43 15.57 33.40 -17.99
CA LEU A 43 15.21 33.04 -19.36
C LEU A 43 14.88 34.28 -20.21
N LEU A 44 14.30 35.30 -19.59
CA LEU A 44 13.94 36.57 -20.25
C LEU A 44 15.16 37.49 -20.46
N ASP A 45 16.22 37.36 -19.65
CA ASP A 45 17.48 38.08 -19.81
C ASP A 45 18.19 37.76 -21.16
N GLY A 46 17.82 36.64 -21.80
CA GLY A 46 18.28 36.28 -23.14
C GLY A 46 19.71 35.72 -23.20
N GLY A 47 20.30 35.69 -24.40
CA GLY A 47 21.66 35.18 -24.63
C GLY A 47 21.77 33.65 -24.79
N PHE A 48 22.98 33.17 -25.08
CA PHE A 48 23.23 31.73 -25.36
C PHE A 48 22.98 30.83 -24.13
N THR A 49 23.12 31.36 -22.92
CA THR A 49 22.81 30.65 -21.66
C THR A 49 21.31 30.36 -21.50
N SER A 50 20.43 31.11 -22.16
CA SER A 50 18.98 30.87 -22.12
C SER A 50 18.57 29.50 -22.67
N PHE A 51 19.33 28.93 -23.62
CA PHE A 51 19.09 27.56 -24.10
C PHE A 51 19.32 26.51 -23.02
N LEU A 52 20.33 26.72 -22.17
CA LEU A 52 20.60 25.83 -21.04
C LEU A 52 19.47 25.90 -20.02
N TYR A 53 19.02 27.11 -19.67
CA TYR A 53 17.90 27.32 -18.74
C TYR A 53 16.61 26.72 -19.28
N PHE A 54 16.30 26.91 -20.56
CA PHE A 54 15.15 26.30 -21.21
C PHE A 54 15.20 24.76 -21.14
N THR A 55 16.36 24.17 -21.41
CA THR A 55 16.56 22.72 -21.33
C THR A 55 16.35 22.20 -19.91
N ILE A 56 16.90 22.89 -18.89
CA ILE A 56 16.70 22.55 -17.48
C ILE A 56 15.21 22.63 -17.10
N ILE A 57 14.51 23.68 -17.52
CA ILE A 57 13.07 23.85 -17.26
C ILE A 57 12.27 22.71 -17.91
N ILE A 58 12.60 22.29 -19.14
CA ILE A 58 11.94 21.15 -19.79
C ILE A 58 12.12 19.88 -18.96
N ILE A 59 13.37 19.56 -18.58
CA ILE A 59 13.66 18.36 -17.77
C ILE A 59 12.90 18.42 -16.45
N PHE A 60 12.89 19.57 -15.79
CA PHE A 60 12.12 19.79 -14.56
C PHE A 60 10.62 19.52 -14.76
N HIS A 61 10.00 19.99 -15.85
CA HIS A 61 8.58 19.74 -16.12
C HIS A 61 8.30 18.27 -16.39
N ILE A 62 9.18 17.56 -17.12
CA ILE A 62 9.03 16.12 -17.36
C ILE A 62 9.06 15.36 -16.02
N LEU A 63 10.03 15.65 -15.17
CA LEU A 63 10.16 15.03 -13.86
C LEU A 63 8.97 15.36 -12.96
N LEU A 64 8.50 16.61 -12.96
CA LEU A 64 7.33 17.03 -12.20
C LEU A 64 6.06 16.30 -12.66
N VAL A 65 5.85 16.17 -13.97
CA VAL A 65 4.71 15.42 -14.53
C VAL A 65 4.79 13.95 -14.12
N MET A 66 5.97 13.32 -14.19
CA MET A 66 6.17 11.95 -13.73
C MET A 66 5.88 11.78 -12.24
N LEU A 67 6.35 12.70 -11.39
CA LEU A 67 6.09 12.70 -9.95
C LEU A 67 4.60 12.83 -9.66
N MET A 68 3.93 13.81 -10.28
CA MET A 68 2.49 14.04 -10.07
C MET A 68 1.65 12.87 -10.57
N TRP A 69 2.02 12.29 -11.72
CA TRP A 69 1.37 11.09 -12.23
C TRP A 69 1.49 9.92 -11.25
N SER A 70 2.69 9.67 -10.73
CA SER A 70 2.93 8.62 -9.73
C SER A 70 2.11 8.86 -8.46
N TYR A 71 2.10 10.09 -7.93
CA TYR A 71 1.29 10.46 -6.76
C TYR A 71 -0.20 10.19 -6.99
N ILE A 72 -0.76 10.70 -8.10
CA ILE A 72 -2.17 10.51 -8.46
C ILE A 72 -2.48 9.02 -8.55
N LYS A 73 -1.62 8.23 -9.21
CA LYS A 73 -1.80 6.78 -9.32
C LYS A 73 -1.81 6.10 -7.95
N VAL A 74 -1.00 6.49 -6.98
CA VAL A 74 -1.05 5.90 -5.63
C VAL A 74 -2.34 6.22 -4.90
N VAL A 75 -2.79 7.48 -5.00
CA VAL A 75 -4.01 7.97 -4.33
C VAL A 75 -5.24 7.25 -4.88
N ILE A 76 -5.39 7.15 -6.21
CA ILE A 76 -6.62 6.63 -6.82
C ILE A 76 -6.65 5.11 -7.00
N GLN A 77 -5.49 4.46 -7.12
CA GLN A 77 -5.42 3.04 -7.43
C GLN A 77 -5.82 2.23 -6.19
N ASP A 78 -6.80 1.35 -6.36
CA ASP A 78 -7.11 0.36 -5.33
C ASP A 78 -5.85 -0.48 -5.00
N PRO A 79 -5.41 -0.57 -3.73
CA PRO A 79 -4.22 -1.33 -3.33
C PRO A 79 -4.34 -2.84 -3.48
N GLY A 80 -5.53 -3.36 -3.77
CA GLY A 80 -5.85 -4.78 -3.83
C GLY A 80 -6.70 -5.21 -2.65
N SER A 81 -7.88 -5.78 -2.93
CA SER A 81 -8.75 -6.45 -1.96
C SER A 81 -8.62 -7.97 -2.07
N VAL A 82 -8.95 -8.68 -0.99
CA VAL A 82 -9.12 -10.13 -1.04
C VAL A 82 -10.48 -10.43 -1.69
N PRO A 83 -10.56 -11.34 -2.67
CA PRO A 83 -11.83 -11.82 -3.20
C PRO A 83 -12.73 -12.40 -2.11
N GLU A 84 -14.04 -12.33 -2.31
CA GLU A 84 -15.01 -12.96 -1.40
C GLU A 84 -14.82 -14.48 -1.40
N ASN A 85 -15.10 -15.11 -0.25
CA ASN A 85 -15.01 -16.55 -0.06
C ASN A 85 -13.61 -17.12 -0.38
N TRP A 86 -12.55 -16.38 -0.08
CA TRP A 86 -11.19 -16.86 -0.25
C TRP A 86 -10.96 -18.08 0.66
N LYS A 87 -10.75 -19.26 0.06
CA LYS A 87 -10.41 -20.47 0.79
C LYS A 87 -8.89 -20.64 0.86
N LEU A 88 -8.40 -21.21 1.95
CA LEU A 88 -7.00 -21.65 2.03
C LEU A 88 -6.81 -22.88 1.14
N VAL A 89 -5.70 -22.97 0.42
CA VAL A 89 -5.38 -24.09 -0.50
C VAL A 89 -5.43 -25.46 0.21
N SER A 90 -5.32 -25.51 1.53
CA SER A 90 -5.53 -26.75 2.30
C SER A 90 -6.96 -27.30 2.20
N GLU A 91 -7.98 -26.46 2.03
CA GLU A 91 -9.39 -26.87 1.97
C GLU A 91 -9.79 -27.33 0.55
N GLN A 92 -9.20 -26.77 -0.50
CA GLN A 92 -9.46 -27.21 -1.89
C GLN A 92 -8.99 -28.64 -2.14
N ASN A 93 -7.91 -29.09 -1.49
CA ASN A 93 -7.42 -30.47 -1.61
C ASN A 93 -8.21 -31.48 -0.77
N ILE A 94 -9.09 -31.03 0.13
CA ILE A 94 -9.92 -31.92 0.98
C ILE A 94 -11.29 -32.18 0.32
N GLU A 95 -11.84 -31.22 -0.43
CA GLU A 95 -13.13 -31.37 -1.11
C GLU A 95 -13.10 -32.37 -2.29
N GLU A 96 -11.93 -32.71 -2.85
CA GLU A 96 -11.77 -33.79 -3.85
C GLU A 96 -11.35 -35.15 -3.24
N GLY A 97 -11.16 -35.23 -1.91
CA GLY A 97 -10.55 -36.40 -1.27
C GLY A 97 -11.14 -36.76 0.07
N ASN A 98 -12.33 -37.40 0.03
CA ASN A 98 -12.91 -38.27 1.06
C ASN A 98 -13.10 -37.73 2.50
N SER A 99 -14.36 -37.76 2.92
CA SER A 99 -14.80 -37.69 4.31
C SER A 99 -14.23 -38.84 5.15
N VAL A 100 -13.25 -38.59 6.02
CA VAL A 100 -13.01 -39.44 7.20
C VAL A 100 -12.57 -38.56 8.38
N ALA A 101 -13.16 -38.86 9.54
CA ALA A 101 -13.11 -38.14 10.79
C ALA A 101 -11.69 -38.00 11.38
N LEU A 102 -11.55 -36.91 12.16
CA LEU A 102 -10.50 -36.68 13.14
C LEU A 102 -10.52 -37.77 14.23
N SER A 103 -9.56 -38.69 14.21
CA SER A 103 -8.93 -39.28 15.41
C SER A 103 -7.88 -40.30 15.00
N ASP A 104 -6.85 -40.44 15.84
CA ASP A 104 -5.80 -41.45 15.82
C ASP A 104 -4.71 -41.31 14.75
N TYR A 105 -3.51 -40.95 15.21
CA TYR A 105 -2.31 -41.76 14.94
C TYR A 105 -1.26 -41.44 16.00
N ALA A 106 -1.33 -42.20 17.09
CA ALA A 106 -0.16 -42.50 17.90
C ALA A 106 0.79 -43.41 17.09
N SER A 107 2.09 -43.25 17.37
CA SER A 107 3.22 -44.14 17.04
C SER A 107 3.54 -44.44 15.58
N ILE A 108 4.60 -43.81 15.04
CA ILE A 108 5.69 -44.47 14.31
C ILE A 108 7.02 -43.75 14.66
N GLU A 109 7.97 -44.50 15.20
CA GLU A 109 9.36 -44.09 15.47
C GLU A 109 10.11 -43.79 14.17
N ASN A 110 10.81 -42.64 14.10
CA ASN A 110 12.18 -42.49 13.56
C ASN A 110 12.68 -41.02 13.66
N PRO A 111 14.00 -40.78 13.82
CA PRO A 111 14.54 -39.52 14.36
C PRO A 111 14.80 -38.43 13.30
N THR A 112 14.19 -37.24 13.52
CA THR A 112 14.61 -35.85 13.17
C THR A 112 15.20 -35.51 11.77
N PRO A 113 14.76 -34.37 11.20
CA PRO A 113 15.49 -33.13 11.45
C PRO A 113 14.63 -32.18 12.27
N THR A 114 15.23 -31.64 13.33
CA THR A 114 14.67 -30.63 14.22
C THR A 114 14.26 -29.39 13.40
N LEU A 115 13.00 -29.32 12.99
CA LEU A 115 12.35 -28.06 12.68
C LEU A 115 12.49 -27.20 13.93
N SER A 116 13.25 -26.12 13.82
CA SER A 116 13.50 -25.25 14.98
C SER A 116 12.17 -24.69 15.48
N THR A 117 12.06 -24.48 16.80
CA THR A 117 10.91 -23.82 17.43
C THR A 117 10.58 -22.50 16.72
N GLU A 118 11.58 -21.82 16.16
CA GLU A 118 11.41 -20.64 15.31
C GLU A 118 10.65 -20.89 13.98
N GLN A 119 10.79 -22.06 13.37
CA GLN A 119 10.06 -22.42 12.14
C GLN A 119 8.60 -22.78 12.45
N ILE A 120 8.35 -23.37 13.62
CA ILE A 120 7.00 -23.63 14.15
C ILE A 120 6.31 -22.31 14.53
N GLU A 121 7.03 -21.38 15.19
CA GLU A 121 6.53 -20.04 15.51
C GLU A 121 6.31 -19.17 14.26
N ARG A 122 7.15 -19.27 13.22
CA ARG A 122 6.91 -18.61 11.92
C ARG A 122 5.64 -19.15 11.24
N ARG A 123 5.40 -20.46 11.26
CA ARG A 123 4.14 -21.07 10.79
C ARG A 123 2.94 -20.74 11.67
N GLN A 124 3.12 -20.59 12.98
CA GLN A 124 2.07 -20.12 13.90
C GLN A 124 1.81 -18.62 13.78
N SER A 125 2.75 -17.79 13.31
CA SER A 125 2.45 -16.39 12.94
C SER A 125 1.57 -16.27 11.68
N GLN A 126 1.54 -17.33 10.88
CA GLN A 126 0.67 -17.53 9.71
C GLN A 126 -0.75 -18.02 10.11
N SER A 127 -0.98 -18.31 11.40
CA SER A 127 -2.14 -19.05 11.95
C SER A 127 -3.45 -18.29 12.13
N ARG A 128 -3.71 -17.23 11.37
CA ARG A 128 -5.11 -16.88 11.09
C ARG A 128 -5.21 -16.56 9.62
N GLY A 129 -5.21 -17.61 8.79
CA GLY A 129 -5.66 -17.56 7.40
C GLY A 129 -7.14 -17.19 7.26
N TYR A 130 -7.66 -16.45 8.23
CA TYR A 130 -9.01 -15.95 8.36
C TYR A 130 -8.97 -14.60 9.06
N CYS A 131 -9.74 -13.64 8.56
CA CYS A 131 -9.93 -12.34 9.17
C CYS A 131 -11.31 -12.31 9.85
N SER A 132 -11.34 -12.24 11.18
CA SER A 132 -12.61 -12.14 11.94
C SER A 132 -13.39 -10.86 11.68
N LYS A 133 -12.73 -9.76 11.28
CA LYS A 133 -13.43 -8.50 10.96
C LYS A 133 -14.11 -8.53 9.60
N CYS A 134 -13.47 -9.18 8.62
CA CYS A 134 -14.01 -9.32 7.27
C CYS A 134 -14.79 -10.63 7.06
N GLN A 135 -14.79 -11.52 8.06
CA GLN A 135 -15.36 -12.86 8.01
C GLN A 135 -14.94 -13.65 6.75
N ASN A 136 -13.68 -13.51 6.33
CA ASN A 136 -13.17 -14.08 5.08
C ASN A 136 -11.78 -14.70 5.29
N GLY A 137 -11.43 -15.70 4.48
CA GLY A 137 -10.08 -16.24 4.45
C GLY A 137 -9.05 -15.18 4.09
N LYS A 138 -7.83 -15.37 4.58
CA LYS A 138 -6.74 -14.40 4.50
C LYS A 138 -5.58 -15.01 3.70
N PRO A 139 -5.33 -14.53 2.47
CA PRO A 139 -4.19 -14.95 1.67
C PRO A 139 -2.84 -14.65 2.37
N PRO A 140 -1.75 -15.34 2.00
CA PRO A 140 -0.41 -15.00 2.48
C PRO A 140 -0.08 -13.52 2.26
N ARG A 141 0.56 -12.89 3.25
CA ARG A 141 0.96 -11.46 3.23
C ARG A 141 -0.20 -10.45 3.12
N CYS A 142 -1.45 -10.88 3.22
CA CYS A 142 -2.58 -9.98 3.39
C CYS A 142 -2.59 -9.42 4.83
N HIS A 143 -3.11 -8.21 5.05
CA HIS A 143 -3.40 -7.70 6.40
C HIS A 143 -4.73 -6.92 6.40
N HIS A 144 -5.45 -6.93 7.52
CA HIS A 144 -6.65 -6.12 7.69
C HIS A 144 -6.25 -4.69 8.08
N CYS A 145 -6.61 -3.71 7.27
CA CYS A 145 -6.46 -2.31 7.60
C CYS A 145 -7.71 -1.80 8.32
N SER A 146 -7.58 -1.37 9.57
CA SER A 146 -8.68 -0.76 10.34
C SER A 146 -9.09 0.61 9.79
N VAL A 147 -8.24 1.30 9.03
CA VAL A 147 -8.62 2.58 8.42
C VAL A 147 -9.48 2.36 7.17
N CYS A 148 -9.03 1.46 6.29
CA CYS A 148 -9.78 1.08 5.09
C CYS A 148 -10.93 0.10 5.37
N GLN A 149 -11.02 -0.45 6.60
CA GLN A 149 -12.00 -1.43 7.05
C GLN A 149 -12.09 -2.67 6.14
N ARG A 150 -10.94 -3.12 5.63
CA ARG A 150 -10.84 -4.27 4.73
C ARG A 150 -9.48 -4.94 4.76
N CYS A 151 -9.45 -6.19 4.32
CA CYS A 151 -8.22 -6.91 4.03
C CYS A 151 -7.58 -6.41 2.72
N VAL A 152 -6.30 -6.05 2.81
CA VAL A 152 -5.49 -5.54 1.70
C VAL A 152 -4.44 -6.56 1.32
N LEU A 153 -4.36 -6.90 0.03
CA LEU A 153 -3.38 -7.86 -0.50
C LEU A 153 -1.97 -7.28 -0.44
N LYS A 154 -1.00 -8.09 0.02
CA LYS A 154 0.40 -7.66 0.19
C LYS A 154 0.49 -6.28 0.84
N MET A 155 -0.31 -6.07 1.88
CA MET A 155 -0.41 -4.78 2.56
C MET A 155 0.97 -4.42 3.12
N ASP A 156 1.43 -3.23 2.77
CA ASP A 156 2.63 -2.64 3.35
C ASP A 156 2.22 -1.75 4.54
N HIS A 157 1.52 -0.64 4.27
CA HIS A 157 0.99 0.25 5.31
C HIS A 157 -0.24 1.02 4.84
N HIS A 158 -0.91 1.71 5.77
CA HIS A 158 -1.88 2.75 5.43
C HIS A 158 -1.18 4.12 5.46
N CYS A 159 -1.15 4.82 4.34
CA CYS A 159 -0.40 6.05 4.21
C CYS A 159 -1.33 7.26 4.22
N ILE A 160 -1.15 8.12 5.22
CA ILE A 160 -1.95 9.34 5.42
C ILE A 160 -1.70 10.34 4.28
N TRP A 161 -0.47 10.38 3.73
CA TRP A 161 -0.07 11.31 2.65
C TRP A 161 -0.77 11.06 1.31
N VAL A 162 -1.25 9.84 1.10
CA VAL A 162 -1.99 9.42 -0.10
C VAL A 162 -3.42 8.97 0.22
N VAL A 163 -3.82 9.05 1.50
CA VAL A 163 -5.14 8.68 2.02
C VAL A 163 -5.60 7.29 1.56
N ASN A 164 -4.65 6.39 1.43
CA ASN A 164 -4.88 5.07 0.86
C ASN A 164 -3.93 4.06 1.49
N CYS A 165 -4.32 2.78 1.45
CA CYS A 165 -3.37 1.72 1.72
C CYS A 165 -2.37 1.60 0.58
N VAL A 166 -1.14 1.23 0.91
CA VAL A 166 -0.13 0.76 -0.03
C VAL A 166 -0.15 -0.77 0.03
N GLY A 167 -0.42 -1.40 -1.11
CA GLY A 167 -0.58 -2.84 -1.23
C GLY A 167 -0.21 -3.34 -2.62
N ALA A 168 -0.54 -4.59 -2.91
CA ALA A 168 -0.11 -5.31 -4.11
C ALA A 168 -0.24 -4.52 -5.42
N ARG A 169 -1.35 -3.79 -5.61
CA ARG A 169 -1.71 -3.15 -6.89
C ARG A 169 -1.19 -1.72 -7.05
N ASN A 170 -0.80 -1.06 -5.97
CA ASN A 170 -0.30 0.32 -6.04
C ASN A 170 1.13 0.49 -5.47
N TYR A 171 1.75 -0.57 -4.96
CA TYR A 171 3.13 -0.57 -4.45
C TYR A 171 4.14 0.01 -5.46
N LYS A 172 4.03 -0.34 -6.75
CA LYS A 172 4.91 0.20 -7.80
C LYS A 172 4.81 1.72 -7.91
N PHE A 173 3.59 2.26 -7.93
CA PHE A 173 3.39 3.70 -8.02
C PHE A 173 3.89 4.41 -6.76
N PHE A 174 3.78 3.76 -5.59
CA PHE A 174 4.29 4.30 -4.34
C PHE A 174 5.81 4.44 -4.36
N LEU A 175 6.52 3.42 -4.86
CA LEU A 175 7.97 3.51 -5.04
C LEU A 175 8.37 4.61 -6.03
N LEU A 176 7.68 4.73 -7.17
CA LEU A 176 7.94 5.79 -8.15
C LEU A 176 7.58 7.20 -7.67
N PHE A 177 6.75 7.31 -6.63
CA PHE A 177 6.43 8.59 -6.01
C PHE A 177 7.47 9.02 -4.96
N VAL A 178 8.09 8.05 -4.28
CA VAL A 178 9.07 8.32 -3.20
C VAL A 178 10.49 8.50 -3.73
N VAL A 179 10.83 7.88 -4.87
CA VAL A 179 12.12 8.03 -5.57
C VAL A 179 12.09 9.26 -6.46
#